data_AF-G9XDC9-F1
#
_entry.id   AF-G9XDC9-F1
#
_cell.length_a   1.000
_cell.length_b   1.000
_cell.length_c   1.000
_cell.angle_alpha   90.00
_cell.angle_beta   90.00
_cell.angle_gamma   90.00
#
_symmetry.space_group_name_H-M   'P 1'
#
loop_
_entity.id
_entity.type
_entity.pdbx_description
1 polymer ?
#
loop_
_entity_poly.entity_id
_entity_poly.type
_entity_poly.pdbx_seq_one_letter_code
_entity_poly.pdbx_strand_id
1 'polypeptide(L)'
;MYIDGKRIDKLLKSLKIKFFIWTFFVIISVYGIISGFTENSELADGMVTYIQFAVLFSVLAYLNFRKSNLIKSAYLYNNIFVHDAYGYISLSELASKMNKTNDSVTKEIEKLLKLKILINISLELGGSQKIMLIKPDNSDNFNESVECPHCGARITKRAGFVAKCEYCGSEIK
;
A
#
# COMPACT_ATOMS: atom_id res chain seq x y z
N MET A 1 9.63 -7.12 10.01
CA MET A 1 8.34 -6.69 9.46
C MET A 1 8.43 -5.20 9.16
N TYR A 2 7.98 -4.74 7.99
CA TYR A 2 8.19 -3.36 7.51
C TYR A 2 6.91 -2.50 7.57
N ILE A 3 5.92 -2.97 8.32
CA ILE A 3 4.65 -2.29 8.53
C ILE A 3 4.32 -2.19 10.02
N ASP A 4 3.70 -1.09 10.41
CA ASP A 4 3.08 -0.92 11.72
C ASP A 4 1.64 -1.49 11.70
N GLY A 5 1.51 -2.78 12.05
CA GLY A 5 0.22 -3.48 12.06
C GLY A 5 -0.82 -2.83 12.97
N LYS A 6 -0.42 -2.36 14.17
CA LYS A 6 -1.35 -1.71 15.12
C LYS A 6 -1.95 -0.44 14.51
N ARG A 7 -1.13 0.35 13.82
CA ARG A 7 -1.56 1.58 13.17
C ARG A 7 -2.42 1.32 11.94
N ILE A 8 -2.06 0.32 11.14
CA ILE A 8 -2.88 -0.10 10.00
C ILE A 8 -4.28 -0.54 10.46
N ASP A 9 -4.37 -1.41 11.47
CA ASP A 9 -5.65 -1.93 11.96
C ASP A 9 -6.54 -0.82 12.50
N LYS A 10 -5.96 0.12 13.27
CA LYS A 10 -6.67 1.30 13.77
C LYS A 10 -7.22 2.16 12.62
N LEU A 11 -6.41 2.43 11.59
CA LEU A 11 -6.81 3.23 10.45
C LEU A 11 -7.86 2.52 9.59
N LEU A 12 -7.66 1.24 9.27
CA LEU A 12 -8.62 0.44 8.48
C LEU A 12 -9.96 0.33 9.20
N LYS A 13 -9.97 0.12 10.53
CA LYS A 13 -11.21 0.07 11.32
C LYS A 13 -11.96 1.40 11.24
N SER A 14 -11.26 2.52 11.42
CA SER A 14 -11.86 3.86 11.30
C SER A 14 -12.41 4.13 9.89
N LEU A 15 -11.68 3.74 8.84
CA LEU A 15 -12.11 3.92 7.46
C LEU A 15 -13.32 3.05 7.12
N LYS A 16 -13.37 1.80 7.58
CA LYS A 16 -14.54 0.92 7.43
C LYS A 16 -15.79 1.53 8.05
N ILE A 17 -15.71 2.02 9.29
CA ILE A 17 -16.84 2.67 9.96
C ILE A 17 -17.32 3.88 9.17
N LYS A 18 -16.40 4.77 8.76
CA LYS A 18 -16.73 5.94 7.93
C LYS A 18 -17.37 5.55 6.60
N PHE A 19 -16.92 4.44 5.99
CA PHE A 19 -17.45 3.97 4.72
C PHE A 19 -18.92 3.56 4.89
N PHE A 20 -19.23 2.78 5.92
CA PHE A 20 -20.62 2.42 6.24
C PHE A 20 -21.51 3.64 6.49
N ILE A 21 -21.00 4.64 7.22
CA ILE A 21 -21.75 5.89 7.47
C ILE A 21 -22.06 6.59 6.15
N TRP A 22 -21.07 6.80 5.27
CA TRP A 22 -21.30 7.48 3.99
C TRP A 22 -22.22 6.70 3.07
N THR A 23 -22.05 5.38 2.99
CA THR A 23 -22.91 4.50 2.18
C THR A 23 -24.36 4.54 2.66
N PHE A 24 -24.59 4.57 3.98
CA PHE A 24 -25.93 4.70 4.55
C PHE A 24 -26.62 5.98 4.10
N PHE A 25 -25.92 7.13 4.15
CA PHE A 25 -26.47 8.39 3.66
C PHE A 25 -26.77 8.38 2.16
N VAL A 26 -25.91 7.77 1.34
CA VAL A 26 -26.18 7.61 -0.10
C VAL A 26 -27.45 6.81 -0.33
N ILE A 27 -27.67 5.71 0.40
CA ILE A 27 -28.88 4.88 0.27
C ILE A 27 -30.14 5.69 0.59
N ILE A 28 -30.13 6.46 1.69
CA ILE A 28 -31.26 7.33 2.05
C ILE A 28 -31.53 8.37 0.96
N SER A 29 -30.48 9.02 0.45
CA SER A 29 -30.63 10.02 -0.61
C SER A 29 -31.20 9.41 -1.89
N VAL A 30 -30.74 8.23 -2.30
CA VAL A 30 -31.27 7.53 -3.48
C VAL A 30 -32.72 7.11 -3.28
N TYR A 31 -33.08 6.64 -2.08
CA TYR A 31 -34.47 6.32 -1.76
C TYR A 31 -35.39 7.55 -1.85
N GLY A 32 -34.93 8.71 -1.37
CA GLY A 32 -35.65 9.98 -1.49
C GLY A 32 -35.87 10.39 -2.95
N ILE A 33 -34.85 10.21 -3.81
CA ILE A 33 -34.97 10.48 -5.25
C ILE A 33 -36.02 9.57 -5.89
N ILE A 34 -35.98 8.25 -5.64
CA ILE A 34 -36.94 7.29 -6.21
C ILE A 34 -38.36 7.60 -5.74
N SER A 35 -38.53 7.93 -4.46
CA SER A 35 -39.84 8.25 -3.87
C SER A 35 -40.39 9.59 -4.37
N GLY A 36 -39.54 10.56 -4.71
CA GLY A 36 -39.96 11.82 -5.34
C GLY A 36 -40.50 11.65 -6.76
N PHE A 37 -40.18 10.55 -7.45
CA PHE A 37 -40.78 10.21 -8.75
C PHE A 37 -42.15 9.52 -8.63
N THR A 38 -42.51 9.02 -7.45
CA THR A 38 -43.90 8.60 -7.14
C THR A 38 -44.71 9.81 -6.70
N GLU A 39 -46.02 9.87 -6.96
CA GLU A 39 -46.94 11.04 -6.82
C GLU A 39 -47.02 11.75 -5.44
N ASN A 40 -46.04 11.58 -4.56
CA ASN A 40 -45.85 12.32 -3.32
C ASN A 40 -45.26 13.72 -3.59
N SER A 41 -46.14 14.71 -3.71
CA SER A 41 -45.80 16.11 -3.97
C SER A 41 -44.79 16.72 -2.97
N GLU A 42 -44.81 16.30 -1.70
CA GLU A 42 -43.85 16.77 -0.69
C GLU A 42 -42.42 16.26 -0.91
N LEU A 43 -42.26 15.04 -1.44
CA LEU A 43 -40.95 14.44 -1.70
C LEU A 43 -40.37 14.89 -3.05
N ALA A 44 -41.24 15.29 -3.98
CA ALA A 44 -40.85 15.87 -5.27
C ALA A 44 -40.14 17.22 -5.10
N ASP A 45 -40.59 18.07 -4.17
CA ASP A 45 -39.99 19.38 -3.91
C ASP A 45 -38.56 19.26 -3.34
N GLY A 46 -38.31 18.21 -2.54
CA GLY A 46 -37.01 17.91 -1.95
C GLY A 46 -35.98 17.23 -2.87
N MET A 47 -36.32 16.91 -4.12
CA MET A 47 -35.48 16.11 -5.02
C MET A 47 -34.09 16.70 -5.25
N VAL A 48 -34.00 18.02 -5.42
CA VAL A 48 -32.72 18.72 -5.64
C VAL A 48 -31.78 18.50 -4.45
N THR A 49 -32.31 18.57 -3.23
CA THR A 49 -31.55 18.34 -2.00
C THR A 49 -31.07 16.90 -1.89
N TYR A 50 -31.91 15.92 -2.23
CA TYR A 50 -31.49 14.51 -2.23
C TYR A 50 -30.38 14.23 -3.26
N ILE A 51 -30.44 14.84 -4.44
CA ILE A 51 -29.37 14.73 -5.46
C ILE A 51 -28.06 15.32 -4.95
N GLN A 52 -28.10 16.51 -4.35
CA GLN A 52 -26.91 17.15 -3.77
C GLN A 52 -26.25 16.28 -2.70
N PHE A 53 -27.05 15.71 -1.79
CA PHE A 53 -26.54 14.80 -0.77
C PHE A 53 -26.00 13.49 -1.35
N ALA A 54 -26.68 12.89 -2.33
CA ALA A 54 -26.20 11.69 -3.00
C ALA A 54 -24.82 11.91 -3.61
N VAL A 55 -24.62 13.03 -4.31
CA VAL A 55 -23.31 13.39 -4.92
C VAL A 55 -22.26 13.60 -3.83
N LEU A 56 -22.55 14.41 -2.81
CA LEU A 56 -21.61 14.73 -1.74
C LEU A 56 -21.14 13.46 -1.00
N PHE A 57 -22.08 12.62 -0.55
CA PHE A 57 -21.74 11.41 0.21
C PHE A 57 -21.09 10.34 -0.67
N SER A 58 -21.41 10.28 -1.96
CA SER A 58 -20.73 9.40 -2.91
C SER A 58 -19.26 9.77 -3.07
N VAL A 59 -18.94 11.06 -3.18
CA VAL A 59 -17.55 11.55 -3.23
C VAL A 59 -16.80 11.18 -1.94
N LEU A 60 -17.41 11.37 -0.77
CA LEU A 60 -16.80 11.01 0.51
C LEU A 60 -16.56 9.50 0.64
N ALA A 61 -17.52 8.66 0.22
CA ALA A 61 -17.38 7.22 0.17
C ALA A 61 -16.24 6.79 -0.76
N TYR A 62 -16.15 7.39 -1.95
CA TYR A 62 -15.09 7.13 -2.92
C TYR A 62 -13.69 7.50 -2.40
N LEU A 63 -13.53 8.67 -1.80
CA LEU A 63 -12.26 9.10 -1.19
C LEU A 63 -11.82 8.14 -0.07
N ASN A 64 -12.77 7.68 0.73
CA ASN A 64 -12.52 6.73 1.80
C ASN A 64 -12.09 5.35 1.23
N PHE A 65 -12.75 4.89 0.17
CA PHE A 65 -12.38 3.67 -0.54
C PHE A 65 -10.95 3.74 -1.10
N ARG A 66 -10.58 4.85 -1.77
CA ARG A 66 -9.21 5.04 -2.28
C ARG A 66 -8.18 4.98 -1.16
N LYS A 67 -8.45 5.63 -0.03
CA LYS A 67 -7.56 5.61 1.14
C LYS A 67 -7.43 4.22 1.74
N SER A 68 -8.52 3.44 1.81
CA SER A 68 -8.46 2.06 2.27
C SER A 68 -7.62 1.18 1.34
N ASN A 69 -7.75 1.33 0.01
CA ASN A 69 -6.94 0.57 -0.94
C ASN A 69 -5.45 0.92 -0.86
N LEU A 70 -5.11 2.19 -0.63
CA LEU A 70 -3.72 2.60 -0.38
C LEU A 70 -3.15 1.91 0.86
N ILE A 71 -3.91 1.85 1.96
CA ILE A 71 -3.42 1.20 3.18
C ILE A 71 -3.31 -0.32 2.97
N LYS A 72 -4.24 -0.93 2.22
CA LYS A 72 -4.15 -2.35 1.87
C LYS A 72 -2.93 -2.66 1.00
N SER A 73 -2.53 -1.76 0.09
CA SER A 73 -1.33 -1.98 -0.73
C SER A 73 -0.05 -2.04 0.11
N ALA A 74 -0.02 -1.46 1.31
CA ALA A 74 1.09 -1.61 2.26
C ALA A 74 1.38 -3.09 2.62
N TYR A 75 0.37 -3.96 2.67
CA TYR A 75 0.58 -5.39 2.90
C TYR A 75 1.27 -6.08 1.72
N LEU A 76 0.92 -5.70 0.49
CA LEU A 76 1.56 -6.20 -0.72
C LEU A 76 3.03 -5.78 -0.76
N TYR A 77 3.31 -4.51 -0.47
CA TYR A 77 4.68 -4.01 -0.35
C TYR A 77 5.45 -4.75 0.76
N ASN A 78 4.87 -4.91 1.95
CA ASN A 78 5.49 -5.66 3.03
C ASN A 78 5.80 -7.11 2.63
N ASN A 79 4.91 -7.77 1.90
CA ASN A 79 5.15 -9.13 1.43
C ASN A 79 6.38 -9.18 0.52
N ILE A 80 6.52 -8.23 -0.40
CA ILE A 80 7.70 -8.13 -1.26
C ILE A 80 8.96 -7.87 -0.42
N PHE A 81 8.89 -6.94 0.55
CA PHE A 81 10.03 -6.55 1.37
C PHE A 81 10.51 -7.65 2.32
N VAL A 82 9.60 -8.48 2.84
CA VAL A 82 9.95 -9.59 3.73
C VAL A 82 10.69 -10.70 2.98
N HIS A 83 10.37 -10.93 1.71
CA HIS A 83 10.97 -11.98 0.89
C HIS A 83 12.20 -11.51 0.11
N ASP A 84 12.63 -10.26 0.29
CA ASP A 84 13.81 -9.75 -0.38
C ASP A 84 15.10 -10.23 0.30
N ALA A 85 15.97 -10.83 -0.53
CA ALA A 85 17.21 -11.44 -0.09
C ALA A 85 18.39 -10.46 -0.06
N TYR A 86 18.30 -9.28 -0.67
CA TYR A 86 19.43 -8.37 -0.87
C TYR A 86 19.39 -7.14 0.04
N GLY A 87 18.25 -6.90 0.71
CA GLY A 87 18.10 -5.80 1.66
C GLY A 87 17.84 -4.44 0.98
N TYR A 88 17.68 -4.42 -0.34
CA TYR A 88 17.31 -3.26 -1.12
C TYR A 88 16.48 -3.70 -2.33
N ILE A 89 15.58 -2.85 -2.79
CA ILE A 89 14.72 -3.13 -3.94
C ILE A 89 14.68 -1.90 -4.83
N SER A 90 14.89 -2.10 -6.13
CA SER A 90 14.77 -1.02 -7.11
C SER A 90 13.31 -0.66 -7.34
N LEU A 91 13.01 0.64 -7.57
CA LEU A 91 11.64 1.07 -7.83
C LEU A 91 11.05 0.45 -9.11
N SER A 92 11.88 0.17 -10.11
CA SER A 92 11.48 -0.50 -11.36
C SER A 92 11.09 -1.96 -11.12
N GLU A 93 11.86 -2.70 -10.34
CA GLU A 93 11.53 -4.08 -9.97
C GLU A 93 10.24 -4.13 -9.14
N LEU A 94 10.11 -3.19 -8.20
CA LEU A 94 8.91 -3.10 -7.36
C LEU A 94 7.66 -2.78 -8.20
N ALA A 95 7.79 -1.88 -9.17
CA ALA A 95 6.72 -1.53 -10.10
C ALA A 95 6.32 -2.71 -10.99
N SER A 96 7.30 -3.47 -11.49
CA SER A 96 7.06 -4.70 -12.25
C SER A 96 6.31 -5.75 -11.41
N LYS A 97 6.77 -6.02 -10.18
CA LYS A 97 6.12 -6.96 -9.24
C LYS A 97 4.70 -6.53 -8.87
N MET A 98 4.42 -5.23 -8.85
CA MET A 98 3.12 -4.67 -8.51
C MET A 98 2.20 -4.45 -9.72
N ASN A 99 2.68 -4.72 -10.94
CA ASN A 99 2.01 -4.38 -12.20
C ASN A 99 1.50 -2.92 -12.24
N LYS A 100 2.38 -1.99 -11.87
CA LYS A 100 2.09 -0.55 -11.78
C LYS A 100 3.19 0.26 -12.44
N THR A 101 2.90 1.53 -12.73
CA THR A 101 3.93 2.47 -13.19
C THR A 101 4.83 2.90 -12.03
N ASN A 102 6.11 3.19 -12.33
CA ASN A 102 7.08 3.67 -11.34
C ASN A 102 6.55 4.89 -10.56
N ASP A 103 5.99 5.88 -11.26
CA ASP A 103 5.43 7.09 -10.65
C ASP A 103 4.28 6.79 -9.67
N SER A 104 3.41 5.83 -10.02
CA SER A 104 2.31 5.41 -9.13
C SER A 104 2.84 4.75 -7.86
N VAL A 105 3.82 3.85 -8.00
CA VAL A 105 4.46 3.17 -6.86
C VAL A 105 5.19 4.16 -5.96
N THR A 106 5.98 5.08 -6.54
CA THR A 106 6.67 6.12 -5.77
C THR A 106 5.69 6.97 -4.96
N LYS A 107 4.60 7.45 -5.59
CA LYS A 107 3.56 8.22 -4.90
C LYS A 107 2.85 7.42 -3.81
N GLU A 108 2.61 6.13 -4.00
CA GLU A 108 2.02 5.27 -2.97
C GLU A 108 2.96 5.11 -1.78
N ILE A 109 4.23 4.79 -2.02
CA ILE A 109 5.24 4.57 -0.98
C ILE A 109 5.49 5.86 -0.19
N GLU A 110 5.64 7.00 -0.86
CA GLU A 110 5.75 8.29 -0.19
C GLU A 110 4.56 8.59 0.72
N LYS A 111 3.34 8.29 0.27
CA LYS A 111 2.14 8.48 1.11
C LYS A 111 2.13 7.53 2.29
N LEU A 112 2.51 6.28 2.09
CA LEU A 112 2.58 5.27 3.16
C LEU A 112 3.66 5.60 4.21
N LEU A 113 4.79 6.15 3.77
CA LEU A 113 5.85 6.71 4.62
C LEU A 113 5.36 7.93 5.41
N LYS A 114 4.70 8.89 4.75
CA LYS A 114 4.10 10.07 5.42
C LYS A 114 3.05 9.67 6.46
N LEU A 115 2.28 8.61 6.19
CA LEU A 115 1.31 8.05 7.14
C LEU A 115 1.95 7.25 8.27
N LYS A 116 3.27 7.06 8.23
CA LYS A 116 4.07 6.22 9.14
C LYS A 116 3.52 4.78 9.22
N ILE A 117 3.02 4.28 8.10
CA ILE A 117 2.51 2.90 7.96
C ILE A 117 3.66 1.98 7.61
N LEU A 118 4.44 2.37 6.59
CA LEU A 118 5.70 1.72 6.28
C LEU A 118 6.76 2.23 7.25
N ILE A 119 7.46 1.30 7.87
CA ILE A 119 8.50 1.55 8.87
C ILE A 119 9.76 0.79 8.50
N ASN A 120 10.91 1.26 8.99
CA ASN A 120 12.21 0.66 8.74
C ASN A 120 12.52 0.53 7.24
N ILE A 121 12.16 1.56 6.47
CA ILE A 121 12.56 1.70 5.06
C ILE A 121 13.06 3.13 4.83
N SER A 122 14.05 3.29 3.97
CA SER A 122 14.46 4.60 3.45
C SER A 122 14.34 4.61 1.92
N LEU A 123 13.86 5.74 1.41
CA LEU A 123 13.73 5.98 -0.03
C LEU A 123 14.93 6.82 -0.47
N GLU A 124 15.80 6.25 -1.29
CA GLU A 124 16.87 7.00 -1.93
C GLU A 124 16.42 7.46 -3.31
N LEU A 125 16.14 8.76 -3.42
CA LEU A 125 15.69 9.44 -4.65
C LEU A 125 16.86 9.92 -5.52
N GLY A 126 18.06 9.36 -5.34
CA GLY A 126 19.26 9.70 -6.12
C GLY A 126 19.28 9.06 -7.52
N GLY A 127 20.48 8.95 -8.11
CA GLY A 127 20.67 8.45 -9.49
C GLY A 127 20.17 7.01 -9.74
N SER A 128 20.00 6.20 -8.70
CA SER A 128 19.24 4.95 -8.74
C SER A 128 18.15 5.00 -7.68
N GLN A 129 16.91 5.13 -8.14
CA GLN A 129 15.72 5.14 -7.31
C GLN A 129 15.52 3.77 -6.65
N LYS A 130 15.91 3.65 -5.38
CA LYS A 130 15.89 2.39 -4.63
C LYS A 130 15.35 2.57 -3.21
N ILE A 131 14.74 1.51 -2.71
CA ILE A 131 14.21 1.41 -1.35
C ILE A 131 15.19 0.54 -0.56
N MET A 132 15.82 1.12 0.46
CA MET A 132 16.62 0.34 1.39
C MET A 132 15.75 -0.17 2.53
N LEU A 133 15.92 -1.45 2.85
CA LEU A 133 15.24 -2.09 3.96
C LEU A 133 16.13 -2.00 5.20
N ILE A 134 15.69 -1.22 6.18
CA ILE A 134 16.40 -1.01 7.43
C ILE A 134 15.88 -2.05 8.44
N LYS A 135 16.75 -2.63 9.26
CA LYS A 135 16.30 -3.46 10.38
C LYS A 135 16.06 -2.57 11.61
N PRO A 136 15.01 -2.81 12.40
CA PRO A 136 14.74 -2.01 13.60
C PRO A 136 15.81 -2.13 14.70
N ASP A 137 16.66 -3.15 14.67
CA ASP A 137 17.77 -3.34 15.61
C ASP A 137 19.12 -3.25 14.89
N ASN A 138 20.04 -2.47 15.48
CA ASN A 138 21.46 -2.33 15.11
C ASN A 138 22.23 -3.65 15.28
N SER A 139 21.87 -4.69 14.53
CA SER A 139 22.67 -5.90 14.42
C SER A 139 23.58 -5.77 13.20
N ASP A 140 24.89 -5.72 13.43
CA ASP A 140 25.95 -5.62 12.41
C ASP A 140 25.93 -6.76 11.35
N ASN A 141 25.08 -7.78 11.54
CA ASN A 141 24.92 -8.95 10.66
C ASN A 141 23.61 -8.91 9.84
N PHE A 142 23.22 -7.76 9.29
CA PHE A 142 22.04 -7.71 8.39
C PHE A 142 22.30 -8.42 7.07
N ASN A 143 23.50 -8.20 6.52
CA ASN A 143 23.96 -8.81 5.30
C ASN A 143 25.19 -9.68 5.60
N GLU A 144 25.17 -10.93 5.17
CA GLU A 144 26.31 -11.84 5.15
C GLU A 144 26.92 -11.87 3.74
N SER A 145 28.25 -11.81 3.70
CA SER A 145 29.00 -11.98 2.45
C SER A 145 29.39 -13.45 2.34
N VAL A 146 28.77 -14.18 1.41
CA VAL A 146 29.01 -15.61 1.17
C VAL A 146 29.66 -15.78 -0.19
N GLU A 147 30.68 -16.61 -0.25
CA GLU A 147 31.30 -17.01 -1.51
C GLU A 147 30.49 -18.13 -2.17
N CYS A 148 30.19 -17.96 -3.45
CA CYS A 148 29.47 -18.96 -4.21
C CYS A 148 30.33 -20.24 -4.32
N PRO A 149 29.84 -21.40 -3.86
CA PRO A 149 30.60 -22.65 -3.93
C PRO A 149 30.86 -23.13 -5.36
N HIS A 150 30.12 -22.58 -6.34
CA HIS A 150 30.17 -23.04 -7.72
C HIS A 150 31.04 -22.17 -8.64
N CYS A 151 31.17 -20.88 -8.37
CA CYS A 151 31.95 -19.95 -9.20
C CYS A 151 32.92 -19.06 -8.40
N GLY A 152 32.99 -19.22 -7.08
CA GLY A 152 33.86 -18.43 -6.19
C GLY A 152 33.48 -16.95 -6.06
N ALA A 153 32.38 -16.52 -6.70
CA ALA A 153 31.96 -15.12 -6.66
C ALA A 153 31.44 -14.75 -5.26
N ARG A 154 31.87 -13.61 -4.75
CA ARG A 154 31.44 -13.09 -3.46
C ARG A 154 30.10 -12.39 -3.58
N ILE A 155 29.10 -12.86 -2.83
CA ILE A 155 27.72 -12.35 -2.89
C ILE A 155 27.31 -11.87 -1.51
N THR A 156 26.71 -10.69 -1.47
CA THR A 156 26.17 -10.10 -0.25
C THR A 156 24.66 -10.38 -0.21
N LYS A 157 24.23 -11.19 0.75
CA LYS A 157 22.83 -11.55 0.97
C LYS A 157 22.41 -11.28 2.40
N ARG A 158 21.12 -11.19 2.65
CA ARG A 158 20.58 -11.08 4.00
C ARG A 158 20.79 -12.38 4.76
N ALA A 159 21.23 -12.27 6.02
CA ALA A 159 21.50 -13.43 6.86
C ALA A 159 20.28 -14.38 6.95
N GLY A 160 20.49 -15.65 6.57
CA GLY A 160 19.44 -16.69 6.61
C GLY A 160 18.48 -16.70 5.41
N PHE A 161 18.73 -15.90 4.38
CA PHE A 161 17.99 -15.95 3.11
C PHE A 161 18.77 -16.70 2.04
N VAL A 162 18.06 -17.45 1.18
CA VAL A 162 18.65 -18.04 -0.01
C VAL A 162 18.77 -16.98 -1.10
N ALA A 163 19.98 -16.73 -1.59
CA ALA A 163 20.23 -15.80 -2.68
C ALA A 163 20.66 -16.55 -3.95
N LYS A 164 20.33 -15.99 -5.11
CA LYS A 164 20.78 -16.53 -6.39
C LYS A 164 22.09 -15.86 -6.81
N CYS A 165 23.06 -16.65 -7.26
CA CYS A 165 24.32 -16.15 -7.78
C CYS A 165 24.10 -15.40 -9.11
N GLU A 166 24.56 -14.15 -9.18
CA GLU A 166 24.48 -13.33 -10.39
C GLU A 166 25.33 -13.88 -11.55
N TYR A 167 26.40 -14.63 -11.24
CA TYR A 167 27.35 -15.13 -12.23
C TYR A 167 26.99 -16.51 -12.78
N CYS A 168 26.66 -17.47 -11.90
CA CYS A 168 26.40 -18.85 -12.31
C CYS A 168 24.96 -19.31 -12.09
N GLY A 169 24.10 -18.46 -11.50
CA GLY A 169 22.69 -18.78 -11.27
C GLY A 169 22.42 -19.81 -10.18
N SER A 170 23.44 -20.30 -9.46
CA SER A 170 23.30 -21.26 -8.36
C SER A 170 22.65 -20.62 -7.12
N GLU A 171 21.90 -21.41 -6.35
CA GLU A 171 21.29 -20.99 -5.09
C GLU A 171 22.29 -21.10 -3.93
N ILE A 172 22.43 -20.03 -3.15
CA ILE A 172 23.36 -19.93 -2.04
C ILE A 172 22.55 -19.78 -0.76
N LYS A 173 22.64 -20.81 0.08
CA LYS A 173 21.99 -20.87 1.40
C LYS A 173 22.73 -20.05 2.43
#